data_AF-M0MUR4-F1
#
_entry.id   AF-M0MUR4-F1
#
_cell.length_a   1.000
_cell.length_b   1.000
_cell.length_c   1.000
_cell.angle_alpha   90.00
_cell.angle_beta   90.00
_cell.angle_gamma   90.00
#
_symmetry.space_group_name_H-M   'P 1'
#
loop_
_entity.id
_entity.type
_entity.pdbx_description
1 polymer ?
#
loop_
_entity_poly.entity_id
_entity_poly.type
_entity_poly.pdbx_seq_one_letter_code
_entity_poly.pdbx_strand_id
1 'polypeptide(L)'
;MQQSELDSNAPGELITYGRRSYYKPAPLPPSRDLALGNDFYETLSDATFWLGKLSGMSLELDFPPVLYTSLLRKEAMESAKIEGADVDYDALYSLETRSVPHKAPRLTAFET
;
A
#
# COMPACT_ATOMS: atom_id res chain seq x y z
N MET A 1 -2.34 -6.04 -21.57
CA MET A 1 -1.00 -6.51 -21.19
C MET A 1 -0.33 -7.04 -22.42
N GLN A 2 0.89 -6.60 -22.68
CA GLN A 2 1.74 -7.12 -23.74
C GLN A 2 2.76 -8.08 -23.13
N GLN A 3 3.17 -9.12 -23.87
CA GLN A 3 4.17 -10.09 -23.38
C GLN A 3 5.49 -9.42 -22.95
N SER A 4 5.82 -8.26 -23.53
CA SER A 4 7.01 -7.48 -23.19
C SER A 4 6.95 -6.77 -21.83
N GLU A 5 5.78 -6.69 -21.20
CA GLU A 5 5.60 -6.06 -19.87
C GLU A 5 5.88 -7.03 -18.71
N LEU A 6 6.04 -8.32 -19.00
CA LEU A 6 6.26 -9.37 -18.02
C LEU A 6 7.63 -10.00 -18.23
N ASP A 7 8.33 -10.32 -17.13
CA ASP A 7 9.53 -11.14 -17.20
C ASP A 7 9.21 -12.47 -17.89
N SER A 8 10.13 -12.93 -18.74
CA SER A 8 10.17 -14.29 -19.30
C SER A 8 9.95 -15.40 -18.26
N ASN A 9 10.31 -15.16 -16.99
CA ASN A 9 10.13 -16.10 -15.87
C ASN A 9 8.89 -15.82 -15.01
N ALA A 10 7.99 -14.91 -15.40
CA ALA A 10 6.82 -14.58 -14.61
C ALA A 10 5.87 -15.80 -14.46
N PRO A 11 5.47 -16.18 -13.23
CA PRO A 11 4.69 -17.39 -12.98
C PRO A 11 3.23 -17.25 -13.44
N GLY A 12 2.89 -17.89 -14.56
CA GLY A 12 1.57 -17.83 -15.17
C GLY A 12 1.64 -17.83 -16.70
N GLU A 13 0.50 -17.60 -17.34
CA GLU A 13 0.38 -17.66 -18.80
C GLU A 13 -0.43 -16.47 -19.33
N LEU A 14 0.00 -15.89 -20.45
CA LEU A 14 -0.80 -14.91 -21.17
C LEU A 14 -1.85 -15.65 -22.03
N ILE A 15 -3.11 -15.56 -21.65
CA ILE A 15 -4.22 -16.21 -22.36
C ILE A 15 -4.84 -15.22 -23.34
N THR A 16 -4.94 -15.64 -24.61
CA THR A 16 -5.68 -14.89 -25.62
C THR A 16 -7.15 -15.29 -25.57
N TYR A 17 -8.03 -14.36 -25.19
CA TYR A 17 -9.48 -14.58 -25.14
C TYR A 17 -10.23 -13.40 -25.75
N GLY A 18 -11.04 -13.66 -26.77
CA GLY A 18 -11.76 -12.59 -27.48
C GLY A 18 -10.80 -11.61 -28.16
N ARG A 19 -11.00 -10.30 -27.95
CA ARG A 19 -10.23 -9.23 -28.61
C ARG A 19 -8.97 -8.79 -27.86
N ARG A 20 -8.75 -9.28 -26.63
CA ARG A 20 -7.62 -8.86 -25.79
C ARG A 20 -7.08 -10.04 -24.99
N SER A 21 -5.76 -10.18 -24.96
CA SER A 21 -5.11 -11.15 -24.08
C SER A 21 -5.08 -10.62 -22.63
N TYR A 22 -5.16 -11.53 -21.66
CA TYR A 22 -5.03 -11.25 -20.23
C TYR A 22 -4.06 -12.24 -19.60
N TYR A 23 -3.37 -11.82 -18.54
CA TYR A 23 -2.45 -12.69 -17.82
C TYR A 23 -3.21 -13.53 -16.78
N LYS A 24 -3.06 -14.85 -16.86
CA LYS A 24 -3.55 -15.80 -15.87
C LYS A 24 -2.37 -16.23 -15.00
N PRO A 25 -2.27 -15.75 -13.74
CA PRO A 25 -1.20 -16.17 -12.85
C PRO A 25 -1.28 -17.68 -12.59
N ALA A 26 -0.13 -18.28 -12.30
CA ALA A 26 -0.09 -19.67 -11.82
C ALA A 26 -0.94 -19.77 -10.54
N PRO A 27 -1.70 -20.87 -10.36
CA PRO A 27 -2.41 -21.07 -9.10
C PRO A 27 -1.40 -21.07 -7.95
N LEU A 28 -1.80 -20.51 -6.80
CA LEU A 28 -0.97 -20.59 -5.60
C LEU A 28 -0.62 -22.07 -5.33
N PRO A 29 0.63 -22.37 -4.96
CA PRO A 29 1.06 -23.75 -4.73
C PRO A 29 0.09 -24.47 -3.79
N PRO A 30 -0.46 -25.64 -4.17
CA PRO A 30 -1.29 -26.41 -3.27
C PRO A 30 -0.39 -27.05 -2.21
N SER A 31 -0.34 -26.41 -1.03
CA SER A 31 0.04 -27.01 0.26
C SER A 31 1.34 -27.84 0.32
N ARG A 32 2.35 -27.55 -0.52
CA ARG A 32 3.69 -28.13 -0.38
C ARG A 32 4.74 -27.09 -0.07
N ASP A 33 5.43 -27.35 1.04
CA ASP A 33 6.68 -26.80 1.56
C ASP A 33 7.22 -25.61 0.78
N LEU A 34 6.67 -24.43 1.07
CA LEU A 34 7.43 -23.21 0.89
C LEU A 34 8.77 -23.44 1.59
N ALA A 35 9.86 -23.39 0.84
CA ALA A 35 11.21 -23.47 1.39
C ALA A 35 11.49 -22.16 2.12
N LEU A 36 10.97 -22.05 3.33
CA LEU A 36 11.18 -20.90 4.21
C LEU A 36 12.56 -21.05 4.85
N GLY A 37 13.51 -20.26 4.37
CA GLY A 37 14.86 -20.22 4.94
C GLY A 37 14.88 -19.54 6.31
N ASN A 38 16.03 -19.57 6.97
CA ASN A 38 16.21 -18.94 8.28
C ASN A 38 15.88 -17.44 8.26
N ASP A 39 16.31 -16.73 7.20
CA ASP A 39 16.05 -15.29 7.01
C ASP A 39 14.55 -14.96 6.98
N PHE A 40 13.72 -15.86 6.45
CA PHE A 40 12.27 -15.68 6.47
C PHE A 40 11.75 -15.72 7.90
N TYR A 41 12.19 -16.69 8.71
CA TYR A 41 11.74 -16.83 10.09
C TYR A 41 12.24 -15.69 10.97
N GLU A 42 13.46 -15.21 10.75
CA GLU A 42 13.98 -14.01 11.41
C GLU A 42 13.13 -12.78 11.09
N THR A 43 12.86 -12.55 9.79
CA THR A 43 12.00 -11.44 9.35
C THR A 43 10.59 -11.56 9.92
N LEU A 44 10.02 -12.77 9.93
CA LEU A 44 8.69 -13.02 10.48
C LEU A 44 8.64 -12.77 11.99
N SER A 45 9.68 -13.19 12.72
CA SER A 45 9.81 -12.95 14.16
C SER A 45 9.87 -11.46 14.46
N ASP A 46 10.71 -10.71 13.75
CA ASP A 46 10.83 -9.26 13.90
C ASP A 46 9.52 -8.54 13.58
N ALA A 47 8.88 -8.89 12.46
CA ALA A 47 7.58 -8.32 12.09
C ALA A 47 6.51 -8.60 13.17
N THR A 48 6.46 -9.82 13.68
CA THR A 48 5.52 -10.22 14.74
C THR A 48 5.79 -9.47 16.04
N PHE A 49 7.07 -9.28 16.39
CA PHE A 49 7.47 -8.50 17.56
C PHE A 49 6.98 -7.04 17.46
N TRP A 50 7.21 -6.37 16.34
CA TRP A 50 6.79 -4.99 16.14
C TRP A 50 5.27 -4.83 16.08
N LEU A 51 4.57 -5.77 15.45
CA LEU A 51 3.10 -5.81 15.48
C LEU A 51 2.57 -6.00 16.91
N GLY A 52 3.21 -6.88 17.69
CA GLY A 52 2.89 -7.07 19.10
C GLY A 52 3.09 -5.80 19.93
N LYS A 53 4.21 -5.08 19.72
CA LYS A 53 4.48 -3.78 20.35
C LYS A 53 3.42 -2.74 20.01
N LEU A 54 3.06 -2.61 18.73
CA LEU A 54 2.02 -1.68 18.28
C LEU A 54 0.65 -2.01 18.91
N SER A 55 0.28 -3.29 18.92
CA SER A 55 -0.96 -3.78 19.54
C SER A 55 -0.98 -3.45 21.05
N GLY A 56 0.13 -3.68 21.76
CA GLY A 56 0.26 -3.34 23.18
C GLY A 56 0.10 -1.85 23.45
N MET A 57 0.75 -0.98 22.67
CA MET A 57 0.61 0.48 22.82
C MET A 57 -0.84 0.95 22.66
N SER A 58 -1.62 0.32 21.78
CA SER A 58 -3.03 0.68 21.60
C SER A 58 -3.90 0.42 22.84
N LEU A 59 -3.47 -0.43 23.77
CA LEU A 59 -4.20 -0.75 24.99
C LEU A 59 -3.90 0.21 26.15
N GLU A 60 -2.77 0.91 26.09
CA GLU A 60 -2.28 1.80 27.16
C GLU A 60 -2.65 3.28 26.94
N LEU A 61 -3.20 3.63 25.77
CA LEU A 61 -3.53 5.02 25.42
C LEU A 61 -4.91 5.42 25.96
N ASP A 62 -4.98 6.55 26.68
CA ASP A 62 -6.24 7.09 27.25
C ASP A 62 -7.22 7.63 26.20
N PHE A 63 -6.76 7.88 24.97
CA PHE A 63 -7.61 8.36 23.86
C PHE A 63 -7.46 7.51 22.58
N PRO A 64 -7.86 6.22 22.60
CA PRO A 64 -7.77 5.33 21.44
C PRO A 64 -8.44 5.83 20.16
N PRO A 65 -9.62 6.51 20.19
CA PRO A 65 -10.34 6.89 18.97
C PRO A 65 -9.58 7.86 18.06
N VAL A 66 -8.87 8.85 18.62
CA VAL A 66 -8.14 9.85 17.82
C VAL A 66 -6.96 9.20 17.11
N LEU A 67 -6.23 8.34 17.82
CA LEU A 67 -5.06 7.65 17.29
C LEU A 67 -5.47 6.60 16.24
N TYR A 68 -6.50 5.80 16.53
CA TYR A 68 -7.04 4.79 15.62
C TYR A 68 -7.53 5.40 14.31
N THR A 69 -8.36 6.46 14.39
CA THR A 69 -8.91 7.11 13.19
C THR A 69 -7.83 7.82 12.37
N SER A 70 -6.80 8.39 13.01
CA SER A 70 -5.67 9.02 12.30
C SER A 70 -4.82 7.99 11.56
N LEU A 71 -4.53 6.84 12.18
CA LEU A 71 -3.79 5.74 11.53
C LEU A 71 -4.57 5.14 10.36
N LEU A 72 -5.87 4.93 10.51
CA LEU A 72 -6.73 4.41 9.46
C LEU A 72 -6.76 5.32 8.22
N ARG A 73 -6.84 6.64 8.43
CA ARG A 73 -6.78 7.63 7.34
C ARG A 73 -5.43 7.62 6.64
N LYS A 74 -4.36 7.54 7.40
CA LYS A 74 -3.01 7.47 6.85
C LYS A 74 -2.87 6.23 5.95
N GLU A 75 -3.32 5.07 6.41
CA GLU A 75 -3.30 3.84 5.61
C GLU A 75 -4.09 3.99 4.31
N ALA A 76 -5.32 4.51 4.38
CA ALA A 76 -6.14 4.72 3.20
C ALA A 76 -5.48 5.67 2.19
N MET A 77 -4.81 6.72 2.66
CA MET A 77 -4.09 7.67 1.81
C MET A 77 -2.88 7.01 1.14
N GLU A 78 -2.02 6.32 1.89
CA GLU A 78 -0.82 5.67 1.34
C GLU A 78 -1.22 4.57 0.33
N SER A 79 -2.26 3.80 0.63
CA SER A 79 -2.83 2.82 -0.31
C SER A 79 -3.34 3.46 -1.59
N ALA A 80 -4.13 4.55 -1.49
CA ALA A 80 -4.62 5.27 -2.67
C ALA A 80 -3.48 5.87 -3.52
N LYS A 81 -2.41 6.34 -2.88
CA LYS A 81 -1.22 6.87 -3.55
C LYS A 81 -0.47 5.80 -4.34
N ILE A 82 -0.37 4.58 -3.82
CA ILE A 82 0.21 3.43 -4.56
C ILE A 82 -0.56 3.16 -5.85
N GLU A 83 -1.89 3.35 -5.84
CA GLU A 83 -2.77 3.21 -7.02
C GLU A 83 -2.74 4.46 -7.94
N GLY A 84 -1.91 5.46 -7.63
CA GLY A 84 -1.75 6.67 -8.44
C GLY A 84 -2.76 7.78 -8.16
N ALA A 85 -3.49 7.74 -7.04
CA ALA A 85 -4.34 8.85 -6.63
C ALA A 85 -3.50 10.07 -6.18
N ASP A 86 -3.90 11.25 -6.62
CA ASP A 86 -3.35 12.53 -6.13
C ASP A 86 -4.07 12.91 -4.84
N VAL A 87 -3.57 12.41 -3.71
CA VAL A 87 -4.09 12.64 -2.36
C VAL A 87 -3.06 13.36 -1.51
N ASP A 88 -3.51 14.45 -0.88
CA ASP A 88 -2.71 15.28 0.03
C ASP A 88 -3.31 15.24 1.45
N TYR A 89 -2.45 15.12 2.45
CA TYR A 89 -2.81 15.05 3.86
C TYR A 89 -3.51 16.34 4.31
N ASP A 90 -3.04 17.49 3.83
CA ASP A 90 -3.64 18.80 4.15
C ASP A 90 -5.03 18.95 3.51
N ALA A 91 -5.20 18.43 2.29
CA ALA A 91 -6.49 18.40 1.61
C ALA A 91 -7.51 17.52 2.36
N LEU A 92 -7.11 16.35 2.86
CA LEU A 92 -7.97 15.46 3.64
C LEU A 92 -8.43 16.11 4.95
N TYR A 93 -7.51 16.67 5.75
CA TYR A 93 -7.87 17.30 7.02
C TYR A 93 -8.68 18.58 6.83
N SER A 94 -8.40 19.37 5.79
CA SER A 94 -9.19 20.57 5.49
C SER A 94 -10.65 20.22 5.15
N LEU A 95 -10.88 19.13 4.43
CA LEU A 95 -12.21 18.64 4.07
C LEU A 95 -13.00 18.15 5.30
N GLU A 96 -12.35 17.43 6.22
CA GLU A 96 -12.98 16.94 7.45
C GLU A 96 -13.32 18.06 8.44
N THR A 97 -12.44 19.06 8.54
CA THR A 97 -12.64 20.22 9.43
C THR A 97 -13.52 21.31 8.82
N ARG A 98 -13.96 21.14 7.57
CA ARG A 98 -14.59 22.20 6.75
C ARG A 98 -13.75 23.48 6.69
N SER A 99 -12.44 23.33 6.80
CA SER A 99 -11.48 24.42 6.61
C SER A 99 -11.22 24.58 5.12
N VAL A 100 -11.06 25.80 4.63
CA VAL A 100 -10.68 26.02 3.23
C VAL A 100 -9.21 25.62 3.07
N PRO A 101 -8.85 24.71 2.14
CA PRO A 101 -7.44 24.37 1.92
C PRO A 101 -6.67 25.61 1.46
N HIS A 102 -5.57 25.94 2.14
CA HIS A 102 -4.68 27.01 1.73
C HIS A 102 -3.84 26.54 0.55
N LYS A 103 -4.25 26.90 -0.67
CA LYS A 103 -3.46 26.63 -1.88
C LYS A 103 -2.17 27.45 -1.83
N ALA A 104 -1.05 26.81 -1.48
CA ALA A 104 0.26 27.45 -1.61
C ALA A 104 0.54 27.78 -3.09
N PRO A 105 1.06 28.99 -3.40
CA PRO A 105 1.32 29.38 -4.77
C PRO A 105 2.42 28.51 -5.39
N ARG A 106 2.14 27.93 -6.56
CA ARG A 106 3.15 27.34 -7.45
C ARG A 106 4.17 28.43 -7.79
N LEU A 107 5.38 28.30 -7.27
CA LEU A 107 6.54 29.06 -7.74
C LEU A 107 6.81 28.62 -9.19
N THR A 108 6.27 29.39 -10.14
CA THR A 108 6.74 29.40 -11.51
C THR A 108 7.72 30.55 -11.62
N ALA A 109 9.00 30.24 -11.55
CA ALA A 109 10.06 31.20 -11.86
C ALA A 109 11.32 30.44 -12.28
N PHE A 110 11.36 30.03 -13.54
CA PHE A 110 12.58 29.96 -14.34
C PHE A 110 12.16 30.05 -15.81
N GLU A 111 12.23 31.26 -16.37
CA GLU A 111 12.53 31.54 -17.78
C GLU A 111 12.57 33.07 -17.97
N THR A 112 13.76 33.65 -17.91
CA THR A 112 14.24 34.69 -18.85
C THR A 112 15.76 34.68 -18.82
#